data_AF-A0A9Q3I124-F1
#
_entry.id   AF-A0A9Q3I124-F1
#
_cell.length_a   1.000
_cell.length_b   1.000
_cell.length_c   1.000
_cell.angle_alpha   90.00
_cell.angle_beta   90.00
_cell.angle_gamma   90.00
#
_symmetry.space_group_name_H-M   'P 1'
#
loop_
_entity.id
_entity.type
_entity.pdbx_description
1 polymer ?
#
loop_
_entity_poly.entity_id
_entity_poly.type
_entity_poly.pdbx_seq_one_letter_code
_entity_poly.pdbx_strand_id
1 'polypeptide(L)'
;MSYIKIRHLKSSNHSHSIQPYRRRSDLPNPCPGLAVLFNHNYINVKNQDEKIPFWTWAFALVDCYNFSTPFALFFALISAWRFKLFSYRFSVRDLATHGSIEHDASMTRHDFGKGDFISADLNLINRMLNALSKNRTKRLQNHSKIQINSSINHDTVTLEDFVNHKIDLQNQLKTYTAQSKWNVKFLGAGHVAFTLQALQLPQSLCHQDGIMTYQSWLKVWFEEERLPLDLGWRKPTCQTTALSTFNLVHKNLMIQKGSPDQTISDSLFSFIKEIGNLFNIQTKKDSIHS
;
A
#
# COMPACT_ATOMS: atom_id res chain seq x y z
N MET A 1 37.87 -21.15 -23.37
CA MET A 1 36.75 -20.32 -23.86
C MET A 1 35.50 -21.17 -23.81
N SER A 2 34.77 -21.11 -22.69
CA SER A 2 33.67 -22.02 -22.38
C SER A 2 32.34 -21.32 -22.68
N TYR A 3 31.63 -21.80 -23.69
CA TYR A 3 30.35 -21.26 -24.14
C TYR A 3 29.28 -21.42 -23.06
N ILE A 4 28.68 -20.29 -22.65
CA ILE A 4 27.51 -20.23 -21.77
C ILE A 4 26.30 -20.72 -22.58
N LYS A 5 25.75 -21.86 -22.18
CA LYS A 5 24.53 -22.44 -22.76
C LYS A 5 23.33 -21.64 -22.26
N ILE A 6 22.92 -20.63 -23.01
CA ILE A 6 21.68 -19.86 -22.77
C ILE A 6 20.51 -20.84 -22.94
N ARG A 7 19.86 -21.21 -21.83
CA ARG A 7 18.60 -21.95 -21.87
C ARG A 7 17.53 -21.03 -22.44
N HIS A 8 17.01 -21.40 -23.61
CA HIS A 8 15.81 -20.82 -24.20
C HIS A 8 14.69 -20.73 -23.15
N LEU A 9 14.22 -19.52 -22.90
CA LEU A 9 12.95 -19.25 -22.23
C LEU A 9 11.84 -19.85 -23.10
N LYS A 10 11.32 -21.01 -22.69
CA LYS A 10 10.05 -21.51 -23.20
C LYS A 10 8.97 -20.54 -22.76
N SER A 11 8.39 -19.85 -23.74
CA SER A 11 7.05 -19.27 -23.64
C SER A 11 6.08 -20.40 -23.31
N SER A 12 5.72 -20.51 -22.03
CA SER A 12 4.62 -21.37 -21.59
C SER A 12 3.48 -20.49 -21.12
N ASN A 13 2.34 -20.61 -21.79
CA ASN A 13 1.04 -20.23 -21.27
C ASN A 13 0.87 -20.84 -19.87
N HIS A 14 1.19 -20.07 -18.83
CA HIS A 14 0.91 -20.43 -17.46
C HIS A 14 -0.36 -19.71 -17.03
N SER A 15 -1.43 -20.46 -16.82
CA SER A 15 -2.38 -20.08 -15.79
C SER A 15 -1.55 -19.89 -14.52
N HIS A 16 -1.31 -18.65 -14.10
CA HIS A 16 -0.58 -18.37 -12.86
C HIS A 16 -1.39 -18.95 -11.69
N SER A 17 -1.07 -20.18 -11.29
CA SER A 17 -1.70 -20.84 -10.15
C SER A 17 -1.39 -20.01 -8.91
N ILE A 18 -2.42 -19.54 -8.23
CA ILE A 18 -2.28 -18.79 -6.99
C ILE A 18 -1.64 -19.72 -5.95
N GLN A 19 -0.66 -19.21 -5.23
CA GLN A 19 0.10 -19.99 -4.25
C GLN A 19 -0.75 -20.32 -3.01
N PRO A 20 -0.53 -21.47 -2.36
CA PRO A 20 -1.32 -21.90 -1.20
C PRO A 20 -1.13 -20.97 0.00
N TYR A 21 -2.21 -20.74 0.76
CA TYR A 21 -2.19 -19.92 1.97
C TYR A 21 -1.75 -20.71 3.20
N ARG A 22 -0.84 -20.13 3.97
CA ARG A 22 -0.50 -20.54 5.33
C ARG A 22 -0.13 -19.30 6.14
N ARG A 23 -0.90 -19.00 7.19
CA ARG A 23 -0.59 -17.88 8.08
C ARG A 23 0.76 -18.08 8.77
N ARG A 24 1.66 -17.09 8.64
CA ARG A 24 2.96 -17.02 9.29
C ARG A 24 2.88 -16.17 10.55
N SER A 25 2.22 -16.68 11.58
CA SER A 25 2.13 -15.99 12.88
C SER A 25 3.48 -15.76 13.57
N ASP A 26 4.52 -16.46 13.12
CA ASP A 26 5.93 -16.28 13.51
C ASP A 26 6.63 -15.08 12.83
N LEU A 27 5.94 -14.36 11.94
CA LEU A 27 6.46 -13.23 11.17
C LEU A 27 5.51 -12.01 11.25
N PRO A 28 5.39 -11.34 12.42
CA PRO A 28 4.55 -10.15 12.54
C PRO A 28 5.04 -9.04 11.60
N ASN A 29 4.11 -8.35 10.94
CA ASN A 29 4.43 -7.42 9.85
C ASN A 29 3.51 -6.18 9.86
N PRO A 30 4.07 -4.95 9.84
CA PRO A 30 3.24 -3.73 9.79
C PRO A 30 2.56 -3.54 8.42
N CYS A 31 3.02 -4.24 7.37
CA CYS A 31 2.52 -4.13 6.01
C CYS A 31 1.68 -5.36 5.59
N PRO A 32 0.34 -5.25 5.52
CA PRO A 32 -0.53 -6.38 5.15
C PRO A 32 -0.24 -6.88 3.73
N GLY A 33 0.09 -5.99 2.80
CA GLY A 33 0.43 -6.38 1.43
C GLY A 33 1.63 -7.31 1.34
N LEU A 34 2.66 -7.06 2.16
CA LEU A 34 3.84 -7.92 2.24
C LEU A 34 3.59 -9.17 3.10
N ALA A 35 2.76 -9.08 4.14
CA ALA A 35 2.34 -10.23 4.93
C ALA A 35 1.63 -11.28 4.06
N VAL A 36 0.77 -10.85 3.14
CA VAL A 36 0.16 -11.73 2.12
C VAL A 36 1.21 -12.43 1.26
N LEU A 37 2.28 -11.74 0.86
CA LEU A 37 3.36 -12.36 0.06
C LEU A 37 4.08 -13.46 0.83
N PHE A 38 4.27 -13.29 2.15
CA PHE A 38 4.81 -14.35 3.01
C PHE A 38 3.82 -15.49 3.22
N ASN A 39 2.56 -15.17 3.53
CA ASN A 39 1.51 -16.16 3.82
C ASN A 39 1.15 -17.02 2.60
N HIS A 40 1.33 -16.49 1.40
CA HIS A 40 1.16 -17.20 0.14
C HIS A 40 2.49 -17.66 -0.48
N ASN A 41 3.59 -17.73 0.26
CA ASN A 41 4.88 -18.25 -0.23
C ASN A 41 5.42 -17.57 -1.52
N TYR A 42 4.96 -16.37 -1.87
CA TYR A 42 5.58 -15.55 -2.93
C TYR A 42 6.98 -15.10 -2.50
N ILE A 43 7.17 -14.92 -1.18
CA ILE A 43 8.48 -14.72 -0.57
C ILE A 43 8.60 -15.71 0.59
N ASN A 44 9.69 -16.47 0.62
CA ASN A 44 9.95 -17.44 1.66
C ASN A 44 11.09 -16.94 2.55
N VAL A 45 10.78 -16.70 3.83
CA VAL A 45 11.77 -16.41 4.87
C VAL A 45 11.56 -17.32 6.07
N LYS A 46 12.67 -17.66 6.73
CA LYS A 46 12.72 -18.53 7.90
C LYS A 46 12.32 -17.79 9.17
N ASN A 47 12.74 -16.54 9.30
CA ASN A 47 12.47 -15.69 10.47
C ASN A 47 12.50 -14.20 10.09
N GLN A 48 12.17 -13.34 11.04
CA GLN A 48 12.07 -11.89 10.86
C GLN A 48 13.39 -11.18 10.56
N ASP A 49 14.53 -11.83 10.78
CA ASP A 49 15.89 -11.28 10.63
C ASP A 49 16.52 -11.63 9.28
N GLU A 50 15.95 -12.60 8.56
CA GLU A 50 16.46 -13.02 7.27
C GLU A 50 16.43 -11.87 6.25
N LYS A 51 17.57 -11.63 5.60
CA LYS A 51 17.74 -10.52 4.66
C LYS A 51 17.28 -10.92 3.26
N ILE A 52 16.13 -10.40 2.87
CA ILE A 52 15.48 -10.51 1.56
C ILE A 52 16.09 -9.47 0.62
N PRO A 53 16.60 -9.86 -0.55
CA PRO A 53 17.03 -8.87 -1.55
C PRO A 53 15.84 -8.16 -2.18
N PHE A 54 16.00 -6.87 -2.48
CA PHE A 54 14.88 -6.03 -2.94
C PHE A 54 14.20 -6.56 -4.20
N TRP A 55 14.94 -7.19 -5.12
CA TRP A 55 14.36 -7.75 -6.35
C TRP A 55 13.43 -8.94 -6.10
N THR A 56 13.67 -9.73 -5.04
CA THR A 56 12.73 -10.81 -4.65
C THR A 56 11.39 -10.22 -4.24
N TRP A 57 11.40 -9.11 -3.51
CA TRP A 57 10.16 -8.40 -3.20
C TRP A 57 9.53 -7.78 -4.46
N ALA A 58 10.32 -7.17 -5.33
CA ALA A 58 9.84 -6.60 -6.58
C ALA A 58 9.09 -7.64 -7.44
N PHE A 59 9.69 -8.82 -7.67
CA PHE A 59 9.04 -9.86 -8.47
C PHE A 59 7.81 -10.45 -7.78
N ALA A 60 7.81 -10.59 -6.46
CA ALA A 60 6.61 -10.99 -5.73
C ALA A 60 5.44 -9.99 -5.89
N LEU A 61 5.72 -8.68 -5.94
CA LEU A 61 4.70 -7.66 -6.24
C LEU A 61 4.15 -7.77 -7.67
N VAL A 62 5.01 -8.06 -8.65
CA VAL A 62 4.61 -8.30 -10.04
C VAL A 62 3.70 -9.54 -10.12
N ASP A 63 4.12 -10.63 -9.50
CA ASP A 63 3.43 -11.92 -9.59
C ASP A 63 2.07 -11.93 -8.87
N CYS A 64 2.03 -11.37 -7.66
CA CYS A 64 0.83 -11.37 -6.82
C CYS A 64 -0.15 -10.25 -7.17
N TYR A 65 0.34 -9.01 -7.33
CA TYR A 65 -0.51 -7.81 -7.44
C TYR A 65 -0.46 -7.13 -8.80
N ASN A 66 0.22 -7.73 -9.79
CA ASN A 66 0.35 -7.17 -11.13
C ASN A 66 0.97 -5.76 -11.14
N PHE A 67 2.04 -5.55 -10.37
CA PHE A 67 2.87 -4.36 -10.54
C PHE A 67 3.61 -4.42 -11.87
N SER A 68 3.90 -3.27 -12.47
CA SER A 68 4.85 -3.22 -13.58
C SER A 68 6.25 -3.49 -13.02
N THR A 69 7.01 -4.36 -13.70
CA THR A 69 8.39 -4.68 -13.31
C THR A 69 9.26 -3.45 -13.05
N PRO A 70 9.30 -2.40 -13.91
CA PRO A 70 10.12 -1.23 -13.63
C PRO A 70 9.67 -0.51 -12.36
N PHE A 71 8.35 -0.41 -12.11
CA PHE A 71 7.86 0.23 -10.91
C PHE A 71 8.12 -0.61 -9.65
N ALA A 72 7.94 -1.93 -9.72
CA ALA A 72 8.20 -2.81 -8.59
C ALA A 72 9.67 -2.78 -8.17
N LEU A 73 10.60 -2.79 -9.13
CA LEU A 73 12.04 -2.67 -8.86
C LEU A 73 12.37 -1.32 -8.23
N PHE A 74 11.85 -0.22 -8.81
CA PHE A 74 12.05 1.12 -8.26
C PHE A 74 11.51 1.23 -6.82
N PHE A 75 10.28 0.78 -6.59
CA PHE A 75 9.63 0.82 -5.29
C PHE A 75 10.38 0.00 -4.23
N ALA A 76 10.76 -1.24 -4.55
CA ALA A 76 11.50 -2.09 -3.62
C ALA A 76 12.90 -1.54 -3.33
N LEU A 77 13.57 -0.95 -4.33
CA LEU A 77 14.88 -0.33 -4.17
C LEU A 77 14.81 0.91 -3.27
N ILE A 78 13.87 1.82 -3.52
CA ILE A 78 13.68 3.02 -2.68
C ILE A 78 13.30 2.62 -1.26
N SER A 79 12.49 1.58 -1.08
CA SER A 79 12.14 1.07 0.25
C SER A 79 13.37 0.53 1.00
N ALA A 80 14.21 -0.28 0.34
CA ALA A 80 15.48 -0.75 0.92
C ALA A 80 16.41 0.42 1.30
N TRP A 81 16.45 1.46 0.46
CA TRP A 81 17.21 2.67 0.75
C TRP A 81 16.67 3.45 1.95
N ARG A 82 15.34 3.56 2.10
CA ARG A 82 14.72 4.22 3.29
C ARG A 82 15.03 3.48 4.59
N PHE A 83 15.29 2.17 4.54
CA PHE A 83 15.79 1.42 5.70
C PHE A 83 17.29 1.65 6.00
N LYS A 84 17.96 2.53 5.25
CA LYS A 84 19.41 2.79 5.32
C LYS A 84 20.27 1.54 5.06
N LEU A 85 19.77 0.62 4.25
CA LEU A 85 20.43 -0.65 3.98
C LEU A 85 21.26 -0.55 2.70
N PHE A 86 22.57 -0.30 2.87
CA PHE A 86 23.55 -0.29 1.77
C PHE A 86 23.68 -1.63 1.04
N SER A 87 23.20 -2.71 1.65
CA SER A 87 23.25 -4.06 1.07
C SER A 87 22.16 -4.32 0.03
N TYR A 88 21.21 -3.40 -0.17
CA TYR A 88 20.02 -3.60 -1.01
C TYR A 88 19.16 -4.80 -0.59
N ARG A 89 19.26 -5.20 0.68
CA ARG A 89 18.48 -6.28 1.29
C ARG A 89 17.80 -5.75 2.54
N PHE A 90 16.59 -6.21 2.82
CA PHE A 90 15.83 -5.87 4.02
C PHE A 90 15.27 -7.13 4.68
N SER A 91 14.99 -7.03 5.97
CA SER A 91 14.35 -8.07 6.78
C SER A 91 12.99 -7.58 7.24
N VAL A 92 12.15 -8.48 7.76
CA VAL A 92 10.83 -8.09 8.29
C VAL A 92 10.99 -7.12 9.46
N ARG A 93 12.01 -7.32 10.29
CA ARG A 93 12.34 -6.41 11.40
C ARG A 93 12.67 -4.99 10.94
N ASP A 94 13.29 -4.82 9.77
CA ASP A 94 13.60 -3.47 9.25
C ASP A 94 12.31 -2.69 8.94
N LEU A 95 11.24 -3.37 8.50
CA LEU A 95 9.92 -2.75 8.25
C LEU A 95 9.30 -2.16 9.51
N ALA A 96 9.53 -2.82 10.66
CA ALA A 96 9.02 -2.40 11.96
C ALA A 96 9.80 -1.22 12.58
N THR A 97 10.78 -0.65 11.87
CA THR A 97 11.50 0.53 12.35
C THR A 97 10.59 1.75 12.31
N HIS A 98 10.06 2.14 13.48
CA HIS A 98 9.27 3.36 13.62
C HIS A 98 10.05 4.58 13.11
N GLY A 99 9.37 5.47 12.40
CA GLY A 99 10.03 6.62 11.80
C GLY A 99 10.42 6.44 10.33
N SER A 100 10.60 5.20 9.88
CA SER A 100 11.09 4.90 8.53
C SER A 100 9.94 4.75 7.53
N ILE A 101 9.34 3.56 7.46
CA ILE A 101 8.15 3.27 6.66
C ILE A 101 6.95 3.00 7.58
N GLU A 102 7.14 2.28 8.68
CA GLU A 102 6.14 2.20 9.75
C GLU A 102 5.90 3.60 10.33
N HIS A 103 4.62 3.94 10.53
CA HIS A 103 4.19 5.27 10.94
C HIS A 103 2.88 5.26 11.74
N ASP A 104 2.69 6.29 12.55
CA ASP A 104 1.47 6.51 13.35
C ASP A 104 0.24 6.80 12.46
N ALA A 105 -0.96 6.77 13.07
CA ALA A 105 -2.25 6.87 12.39
C ALA A 105 -2.44 5.78 11.32
N SER A 106 -1.94 4.58 11.61
CA SER A 106 -2.19 3.37 10.83
C SER A 106 -3.67 2.96 10.91
N MET A 107 -4.19 2.33 9.85
CA MET A 107 -5.63 1.97 9.79
C MET A 107 -5.98 0.77 10.68
N THR A 108 -5.02 -0.14 10.88
CA THR A 108 -5.25 -1.44 11.51
C THR A 108 -4.19 -1.84 12.53
N ARG A 109 -3.24 -0.95 12.83
CA ARG A 109 -2.16 -1.13 13.82
C ARG A 109 -2.19 0.03 14.80
N HIS A 110 -1.75 -0.20 16.04
CA HIS A 110 -1.66 0.87 17.03
C HIS A 110 -0.51 1.85 16.69
N ASP A 111 -0.60 3.08 17.21
CA ASP A 111 0.51 4.03 17.14
C ASP A 111 1.68 3.54 18.00
N PHE A 112 2.89 4.02 17.68
CA PHE A 112 4.08 3.71 18.45
C PHE A 112 3.92 4.16 19.91
N GLY A 113 4.18 3.25 20.85
CA GLY A 113 4.03 3.48 22.28
C GLY A 113 2.58 3.42 22.80
N LYS A 114 1.59 3.08 21.96
CA LYS A 114 0.17 2.93 22.36
C LYS A 114 -0.38 1.50 22.26
N GLY A 115 0.44 0.53 21.87
CA GLY A 115 0.06 -0.87 21.73
C GLY A 115 0.99 -1.62 20.77
N ASP A 116 0.51 -2.74 20.24
CA ASP A 116 1.20 -3.46 19.16
C ASP A 116 1.04 -2.67 17.84
N PHE A 117 2.13 -2.04 17.41
CA PHE A 117 2.20 -1.24 16.18
C PHE A 117 2.65 -2.05 14.97
N ILE A 118 2.92 -3.36 15.14
CA ILE A 118 3.37 -4.26 14.08
C ILE A 118 2.21 -5.13 13.63
N SER A 119 1.54 -5.83 14.55
CA SER A 119 0.48 -6.78 14.21
C SER A 119 -0.86 -6.10 13.99
N ALA A 120 -1.67 -6.65 13.07
CA ALA A 120 -3.02 -6.15 12.83
C ALA A 120 -3.93 -6.39 14.06
N ASP A 121 -4.67 -5.36 14.46
CA ASP A 121 -5.60 -5.38 15.58
C ASP A 121 -7.06 -5.47 15.07
N LEU A 122 -7.80 -6.46 15.57
CA LEU A 122 -9.17 -6.74 15.13
C LEU A 122 -10.15 -5.58 15.45
N ASN A 123 -9.98 -4.89 16.57
CA ASN A 123 -10.82 -3.76 16.93
C ASN A 123 -10.56 -2.56 16.00
N LEU A 124 -9.30 -2.31 15.66
CA LEU A 124 -8.93 -1.27 14.69
C LEU A 124 -9.43 -1.61 13.27
N ILE A 125 -9.34 -2.88 12.86
CA ILE A 125 -9.93 -3.34 11.58
C ILE A 125 -11.44 -3.08 11.57
N ASN A 126 -12.17 -3.51 12.60
CA ASN A 126 -13.62 -3.29 12.68
C ASN A 126 -13.96 -1.79 12.70
N ARG A 127 -13.18 -0.98 13.42
CA ARG A 127 -13.32 0.48 13.43
C ARG A 127 -13.12 1.08 12.04
N MET A 128 -12.08 0.65 11.31
CA MET A 128 -11.83 1.08 9.94
C MET A 128 -13.00 0.70 9.03
N LEU A 129 -13.42 -0.56 9.01
CA LEU A 129 -14.53 -1.02 8.15
C LEU A 129 -15.84 -0.26 8.43
N ASN A 130 -16.15 -0.01 9.69
CA ASN A 130 -17.32 0.80 10.08
C ASN A 130 -17.21 2.26 9.61
N ALA A 131 -16.02 2.86 9.75
CA ALA A 131 -15.77 4.23 9.28
C ALA A 131 -15.90 4.33 7.76
N LEU A 132 -15.36 3.36 7.01
CA LEU A 132 -15.48 3.29 5.55
C LEU A 132 -16.95 3.17 5.13
N SER A 133 -17.73 2.30 5.78
CA SER A 133 -19.18 2.18 5.53
C SER A 133 -19.92 3.50 5.80
N LYS A 134 -19.61 4.17 6.92
CA LYS A 134 -20.22 5.47 7.27
C LYS A 134 -19.89 6.56 6.24
N ASN A 135 -18.63 6.62 5.82
CA ASN A 135 -18.17 7.59 4.82
C ASN A 135 -18.86 7.35 3.46
N ARG A 136 -18.97 6.09 3.05
CA ARG A 136 -19.76 5.69 1.88
C ARG A 136 -21.20 6.16 1.98
N THR A 137 -21.89 5.89 3.09
CA THR A 137 -23.30 6.32 3.26
C THR A 137 -23.44 7.83 3.13
N LYS A 138 -22.56 8.62 3.76
CA LYS A 138 -22.56 10.08 3.63
C LYS A 138 -22.32 10.53 2.19
N ARG A 139 -21.34 9.95 1.51
CA ARG A 139 -21.03 10.24 0.10
C ARG A 139 -22.24 9.97 -0.78
N LEU A 140 -22.83 8.78 -0.67
CA LEU A 140 -24.02 8.40 -1.44
C LEU A 140 -25.20 9.33 -1.15
N GLN A 141 -25.45 9.70 0.11
CA GLN A 141 -26.49 10.67 0.47
C GLN A 141 -26.29 12.03 -0.21
N ASN A 142 -25.05 12.54 -0.22
CA ASN A 142 -24.71 13.79 -0.87
C ASN A 142 -24.92 13.74 -2.39
N HIS A 143 -24.63 12.60 -3.04
CA HIS A 143 -24.89 12.41 -4.47
C HIS A 143 -26.37 12.18 -4.81
N SER A 144 -27.13 11.53 -3.93
CA SER A 144 -28.56 11.19 -4.17
C SER A 144 -29.55 12.36 -4.06
N LYS A 145 -29.09 13.60 -3.81
CA LYS A 145 -29.88 14.79 -4.17
C LYS A 145 -30.02 14.97 -5.70
N ILE A 146 -29.27 14.20 -6.49
CA ILE A 146 -29.36 14.11 -7.95
C ILE A 146 -29.77 12.66 -8.28
N GLN A 147 -31.08 12.46 -8.44
CA GLN A 147 -31.83 11.37 -9.09
C GLN A 147 -31.22 9.95 -9.31
N ILE A 148 -32.03 8.96 -8.92
CA ILE A 148 -32.33 7.63 -9.54
C ILE A 148 -31.75 6.36 -8.89
N ASN A 149 -32.72 5.54 -8.45
CA ASN A 149 -32.80 4.08 -8.48
C ASN A 149 -31.77 3.37 -9.38
N SER A 150 -30.58 3.13 -8.85
CA SER A 150 -29.67 2.12 -9.41
C SER A 150 -29.24 1.20 -8.28
N SER A 151 -29.19 -0.09 -8.59
CA SER A 151 -28.66 -1.17 -7.77
C SER A 151 -27.17 -0.94 -7.49
N ILE A 152 -26.87 -0.01 -6.59
CA ILE A 152 -25.52 0.29 -6.14
C ILE A 152 -25.10 -0.88 -5.25
N ASN A 153 -24.04 -1.56 -5.65
CA ASN A 153 -23.45 -2.65 -4.88
C ASN A 153 -22.97 -2.10 -3.52
N HIS A 154 -23.78 -2.34 -2.49
CA HIS A 154 -23.69 -1.72 -1.16
C HIS A 154 -22.40 -2.03 -0.41
N ASP A 155 -21.55 -2.94 -0.90
CA ASP A 155 -20.31 -3.35 -0.23
C ASP A 155 -19.04 -2.65 -0.74
N THR A 156 -19.15 -1.74 -1.72
CA THR A 156 -17.97 -1.10 -2.34
C THR A 156 -17.37 0.03 -1.50
N VAL A 157 -16.08 0.28 -1.61
CA VAL A 157 -15.33 1.34 -0.91
C VAL A 157 -14.43 2.08 -1.91
N THR A 158 -14.40 3.41 -1.85
CA THR A 158 -13.62 4.27 -2.76
C THR A 158 -12.42 4.95 -2.08
N LEU A 159 -11.60 5.64 -2.89
CA LEU A 159 -10.53 6.51 -2.40
C LEU A 159 -11.04 7.54 -1.38
N GLU A 160 -12.15 8.22 -1.66
CA GLU A 160 -12.69 9.25 -0.77
C GLU A 160 -13.11 8.68 0.59
N ASP A 161 -13.70 7.48 0.59
CA ASP A 161 -14.11 6.78 1.81
C ASP A 161 -12.89 6.52 2.73
N PHE A 162 -11.76 6.10 2.14
CA PHE A 162 -10.48 5.92 2.83
C PHE A 162 -9.85 7.23 3.29
N VAL A 163 -9.83 8.26 2.43
CA VAL A 163 -9.20 9.55 2.75
C VAL A 163 -9.85 10.17 3.97
N ASN A 164 -11.18 10.18 4.03
CA ASN A 164 -11.92 10.72 5.17
C ASN A 164 -11.57 9.98 6.47
N HIS A 165 -11.46 8.64 6.43
CA HIS A 165 -11.01 7.88 7.60
C HIS A 165 -9.56 8.20 7.99
N LYS A 166 -8.65 8.37 7.02
CA LYS A 166 -7.26 8.74 7.30
C LYS A 166 -7.14 10.13 7.91
N ILE A 167 -7.96 11.10 7.48
CA ILE A 167 -8.03 12.43 8.10
C ILE A 167 -8.42 12.30 9.57
N ASP A 168 -9.46 11.50 9.88
CA ASP A 168 -9.90 11.26 11.26
C ASP A 168 -8.79 10.68 12.14
N LEU A 169 -8.03 9.70 11.63
CA LEU A 169 -6.90 9.09 12.35
C LEU A 169 -5.77 10.10 12.60
N GLN A 170 -5.40 10.88 11.57
CA GLN A 170 -4.34 11.87 11.69
C GLN A 170 -4.71 13.01 12.65
N ASN A 171 -5.98 13.40 12.71
CA ASN A 171 -6.47 14.41 13.65
C ASN A 171 -6.43 13.95 15.12
N GLN A 172 -6.35 12.64 15.37
CA GLN A 172 -6.17 12.09 16.71
C GLN A 172 -4.70 12.12 17.19
N LEU A 173 -3.75 12.40 16.30
CA LEU A 173 -2.34 12.53 16.66
C LEU A 173 -2.09 13.84 17.40
N LYS A 174 -1.66 13.73 18.67
CA LYS A 174 -1.28 14.88 19.51
C LYS A 174 0.18 15.27 19.33
N THR A 175 1.02 14.30 19.03
CA THR A 175 2.47 14.44 18.89
C THR A 175 2.93 13.64 17.67
N TYR A 176 4.07 14.03 17.12
CA TYR A 176 4.74 13.30 16.04
C TYR A 176 6.13 12.94 16.53
N THR A 177 6.35 11.67 16.86
CA THR A 177 7.64 11.17 17.36
C THR A 177 8.41 10.56 16.20
N ALA A 178 9.69 10.91 16.01
CA ALA A 178 10.54 10.39 14.93
C ALA A 178 10.04 10.63 13.47
N GLN A 179 8.89 11.30 13.28
CA GLN A 179 8.23 11.50 12.00
C GLN A 179 7.71 12.93 11.86
N SER A 180 7.60 13.42 10.62
CA SER A 180 6.90 14.66 10.34
C SER A 180 5.43 14.39 10.02
N LYS A 181 4.57 15.39 10.23
CA LYS A 181 3.17 15.35 9.78
C LYS A 181 3.04 15.03 8.29
N TRP A 182 3.95 15.55 7.47
CA TRP A 182 3.98 15.27 6.03
C TRP A 182 4.32 13.80 5.77
N ASN A 183 5.30 13.21 6.47
CA ASN A 183 5.67 11.80 6.27
C ASN A 183 4.49 10.86 6.59
N VAL A 184 3.79 11.10 7.71
CA VAL A 184 2.60 10.33 8.10
C VAL A 184 1.49 10.43 7.05
N LYS A 185 1.24 11.65 6.54
CA LYS A 185 0.26 11.89 5.47
C LYS A 185 0.62 11.18 4.18
N PHE A 186 1.87 11.31 3.74
CA PHE A 186 2.37 10.76 2.49
C PHE A 186 2.36 9.23 2.48
N LEU A 187 2.94 8.61 3.51
CA LEU A 187 2.94 7.15 3.65
C LEU A 187 1.51 6.61 3.80
N GLY A 188 0.67 7.30 4.58
CA GLY A 188 -0.74 6.98 4.71
C GLY A 188 -1.51 7.03 3.38
N ALA A 189 -1.22 8.02 2.52
CA ALA A 189 -1.81 8.11 1.19
C ALA A 189 -1.33 6.98 0.27
N GLY A 190 -0.04 6.63 0.35
CA GLY A 190 0.54 5.47 -0.35
C GLY A 190 -0.12 4.15 0.04
N HIS A 191 -0.35 3.91 1.34
CA HIS A 191 -1.04 2.71 1.82
C HIS A 191 -2.47 2.59 1.27
N VAL A 192 -3.21 3.70 1.19
CA VAL A 192 -4.55 3.71 0.58
C VAL A 192 -4.48 3.40 -0.92
N ALA A 193 -3.56 4.03 -1.65
CA ALA A 193 -3.39 3.79 -3.09
C ALA A 193 -3.08 2.31 -3.38
N PHE A 194 -2.12 1.72 -2.66
CA PHE A 194 -1.76 0.32 -2.83
C PHE A 194 -2.87 -0.65 -2.42
N THR A 195 -3.62 -0.35 -1.35
CA THR A 195 -4.76 -1.18 -0.94
C THR A 195 -5.81 -1.23 -2.06
N LEU A 196 -6.15 -0.07 -2.64
CA LEU A 196 -7.12 0.02 -3.74
C LEU A 196 -6.61 -0.67 -5.00
N GLN A 197 -5.33 -0.51 -5.35
CA GLN A 197 -4.74 -1.16 -6.52
C GLN A 197 -4.61 -2.68 -6.37
N ALA A 198 -4.27 -3.18 -5.18
CA ALA A 198 -4.14 -4.61 -4.91
C ALA A 198 -5.50 -5.34 -4.91
N LEU A 199 -6.56 -4.65 -4.45
CA LEU A 199 -7.90 -5.21 -4.28
C LEU A 199 -8.92 -4.56 -5.21
N GLN A 200 -8.48 -4.02 -6.35
CA GLN A 200 -9.36 -3.33 -7.29
C GLN A 200 -10.41 -4.28 -7.87
N LEU A 201 -11.61 -3.75 -8.08
CA LEU A 201 -12.64 -4.46 -8.84
C LEU A 201 -12.25 -4.55 -10.32
N PRO A 202 -12.61 -5.64 -11.03
CA PRO A 202 -12.39 -5.73 -12.47
C PRO A 202 -13.06 -4.60 -13.26
N GLN A 203 -14.17 -4.06 -12.76
CA GLN A 203 -14.92 -2.95 -13.36
C GLN A 203 -14.35 -1.58 -13.03
N SER A 204 -13.38 -1.48 -12.12
CA SER A 204 -12.72 -0.21 -11.81
C SER A 204 -11.95 0.28 -13.03
N LEU A 205 -12.27 1.48 -13.51
CA LEU A 205 -11.56 2.12 -14.62
C LEU A 205 -10.08 2.21 -14.24
N CYS A 206 -9.25 1.53 -15.03
CA CYS A 206 -7.81 1.59 -14.85
C CYS A 206 -7.38 3.05 -14.92
N HIS A 207 -6.82 3.52 -13.81
CA HIS A 207 -5.99 4.72 -13.69
C HIS A 207 -6.61 6.06 -13.33
N GLN A 208 -7.89 6.39 -13.57
CA GLN A 208 -8.42 7.69 -13.13
C GLN A 208 -9.93 7.60 -12.80
N ASP A 209 -10.26 7.93 -11.56
CA ASP A 209 -11.61 8.29 -11.10
C ASP A 209 -12.67 7.19 -11.14
N GLY A 210 -12.44 6.16 -10.32
CA GLY A 210 -13.42 5.09 -10.09
C GLY A 210 -12.81 3.83 -9.51
N ILE A 211 -11.62 3.89 -8.90
CA ILE A 211 -11.05 2.72 -8.24
C ILE A 211 -11.87 2.41 -6.99
N MET A 212 -12.30 1.16 -6.90
CA MET A 212 -13.13 0.66 -5.82
C MET A 212 -12.63 -0.73 -5.43
N THR A 213 -12.96 -1.11 -4.22
CA THR A 213 -12.79 -2.47 -3.70
C THR A 213 -14.02 -2.89 -2.89
N TYR A 214 -14.15 -4.17 -2.55
CA TYR A 214 -15.18 -4.63 -1.63
C TYR A 214 -14.71 -4.55 -0.18
N GLN A 215 -15.59 -4.11 0.71
CA GLN A 215 -15.34 -4.08 2.15
C GLN A 215 -15.13 -5.50 2.70
N SER A 216 -15.82 -6.49 2.15
CA SER A 216 -15.59 -7.91 2.45
C SER A 216 -14.18 -8.39 2.08
N TRP A 217 -13.62 -7.95 0.94
CA TRP A 217 -12.23 -8.23 0.57
C TRP A 217 -11.23 -7.56 1.51
N LEU A 218 -11.50 -6.30 1.89
CA LEU A 218 -10.68 -5.58 2.86
C LEU A 218 -10.61 -6.31 4.20
N LYS A 219 -11.74 -6.85 4.67
CA LYS A 219 -11.78 -7.60 5.92
C LYS A 219 -10.81 -8.78 5.88
N VAL A 220 -10.91 -9.66 4.89
CA VAL A 220 -10.02 -10.82 4.73
C VAL A 220 -8.56 -10.38 4.58
N TRP A 221 -8.29 -9.36 3.76
CA TRP A 221 -6.92 -8.92 3.49
C TRP A 221 -6.23 -8.31 4.71
N PHE A 222 -6.94 -7.59 5.58
CA PHE A 222 -6.35 -7.02 6.79
C PHE A 222 -6.38 -7.97 8.01
N GLU A 223 -7.42 -8.79 8.16
CA GLU A 223 -7.60 -9.70 9.31
C GLU A 223 -6.78 -10.97 9.15
N GLU A 224 -6.87 -11.60 7.99
CA GLU A 224 -6.22 -12.89 7.70
C GLU A 224 -4.88 -12.71 6.99
N GLU A 225 -4.61 -11.52 6.45
CA GLU A 225 -3.45 -11.24 5.58
C GLU A 225 -3.36 -12.28 4.46
N ARG A 226 -4.52 -12.48 3.81
CA ARG A 226 -4.78 -13.49 2.78
C ARG A 226 -5.43 -12.84 1.55
N LEU A 227 -5.22 -13.43 0.38
CA LEU A 227 -5.98 -13.10 -0.83
C LEU A 227 -7.43 -13.64 -0.72
N PRO A 228 -8.48 -12.82 -0.91
CA PRO A 228 -9.88 -13.23 -0.76
C PRO A 228 -10.43 -14.01 -1.96
N LEU A 229 -9.79 -15.14 -2.30
CA LEU A 229 -10.11 -15.96 -3.48
C LEU A 229 -11.52 -16.56 -3.43
N ASP A 230 -11.93 -16.98 -2.24
CA ASP A 230 -13.25 -17.52 -1.91
C ASP A 230 -14.36 -16.49 -2.10
N LEU A 231 -14.03 -15.20 -1.99
CA LEU A 231 -14.94 -14.08 -2.26
C LEU A 231 -14.82 -13.56 -3.70
N GLY A 232 -14.13 -14.29 -4.57
CA GLY A 232 -14.02 -13.98 -6.00
C GLY A 232 -12.92 -12.99 -6.37
N TRP A 233 -12.00 -12.63 -5.46
CA TRP A 233 -10.84 -11.84 -5.83
C TRP A 233 -10.00 -12.55 -6.89
N ARG A 234 -9.52 -11.79 -7.85
CA ARG A 234 -8.55 -12.22 -8.85
C ARG A 234 -7.46 -11.17 -8.93
N LYS A 235 -6.27 -11.60 -9.35
CA LYS A 235 -5.14 -10.68 -9.59
C LYS A 235 -5.62 -9.49 -10.43
N PRO A 236 -5.30 -8.24 -10.04
CA PRO A 236 -5.67 -7.04 -10.79
C PRO A 236 -5.30 -7.16 -12.28
N THR A 237 -6.25 -6.84 -13.17
CA THR A 237 -5.99 -6.81 -14.63
C THR A 237 -5.30 -5.50 -15.05
N CYS A 238 -5.63 -4.39 -14.39
CA CYS A 238 -4.90 -3.14 -14.55
C CYS A 238 -3.53 -3.27 -13.89
N GLN A 239 -2.47 -3.00 -14.64
CA GLN A 239 -1.12 -3.06 -14.09
C GLN A 239 -0.87 -1.87 -13.16
N THR A 240 -0.35 -2.13 -11.96
CA THR A 240 0.05 -1.07 -11.03
C THR A 240 1.37 -0.45 -11.49
N THR A 241 1.33 0.83 -11.89
CA THR A 241 2.49 1.58 -12.39
C THR A 241 2.84 2.77 -11.48
N ALA A 242 4.02 3.34 -11.66
CA ALA A 242 4.45 4.55 -10.96
C ALA A 242 3.46 5.71 -11.15
N LEU A 243 3.05 5.95 -12.40
CA LEU A 243 2.10 7.02 -12.75
C LEU A 243 0.73 6.79 -12.11
N SER A 244 0.21 5.57 -12.17
CA SER A 244 -1.10 5.26 -11.57
C SER A 244 -1.12 5.42 -10.05
N THR A 245 -0.05 5.00 -9.39
CA THR A 245 0.11 5.12 -7.94
C THR A 245 0.28 6.57 -7.56
N PHE A 246 1.09 7.31 -8.32
CA PHE A 246 1.28 8.73 -8.14
C PHE A 246 -0.05 9.50 -8.23
N ASN A 247 -0.86 9.25 -9.26
CA ASN A 247 -2.16 9.91 -9.42
C ASN A 247 -3.08 9.68 -8.21
N LEU A 248 -3.14 8.44 -7.70
CA LEU A 248 -3.95 8.12 -6.52
C LEU A 248 -3.43 8.79 -5.25
N VAL A 249 -2.11 8.76 -5.02
CA VAL A 249 -1.48 9.44 -3.87
C VAL A 249 -1.71 10.94 -3.94
N HIS A 250 -1.50 11.55 -5.11
CA HIS A 250 -1.74 12.97 -5.31
C HIS A 250 -3.19 13.34 -5.04
N LYS A 251 -4.15 12.63 -5.64
CA LYS A 251 -5.58 12.86 -5.41
C LYS A 251 -5.95 12.73 -3.94
N ASN A 252 -5.42 11.72 -3.26
CA ASN A 252 -5.58 11.54 -1.82
C ASN A 252 -5.11 12.79 -1.05
N LEU A 253 -3.90 13.28 -1.33
CA LEU A 253 -3.34 14.48 -0.68
C LEU A 253 -4.12 15.75 -1.02
N MET A 254 -4.67 15.89 -2.22
CA MET A 254 -5.51 17.02 -2.62
C MET A 254 -6.83 17.04 -1.87
N ILE A 255 -7.50 15.88 -1.74
CA ILE A 255 -8.70 15.74 -0.90
C ILE A 255 -8.37 16.11 0.55
N GLN A 256 -7.24 15.66 1.09
CA GLN A 256 -6.81 16.03 2.45
C GLN A 256 -6.49 17.53 2.63
N LYS A 257 -6.12 18.24 1.56
CA LYS A 257 -5.88 19.70 1.57
C LYS A 257 -7.17 20.51 1.39
N GLY A 258 -8.26 19.89 0.94
CA GLY A 258 -9.50 20.58 0.58
C GLY A 258 -9.38 21.45 -0.67
N SER A 259 -8.43 21.17 -1.56
CA SER A 259 -8.21 21.94 -2.79
C SER A 259 -8.68 21.16 -4.02
N PRO A 260 -9.50 21.77 -4.91
CA PRO A 260 -9.90 21.15 -6.17
C PRO A 260 -8.69 21.00 -7.12
N ASP A 261 -8.76 19.99 -7.98
CA ASP A 261 -7.70 19.50 -8.88
C ASP A 261 -6.77 20.58 -9.47
N GLN A 262 -5.49 20.48 -9.14
CA GLN A 262 -4.42 21.06 -9.96
C GLN A 262 -4.09 20.07 -11.10
N THR A 263 -3.78 20.61 -12.27
CA THR A 263 -3.40 19.86 -13.48
C THR A 263 -2.31 18.81 -13.19
N ILE A 264 -2.46 17.62 -13.80
CA ILE A 264 -1.58 16.45 -13.58
C ILE A 264 -0.10 16.77 -13.85
N SER A 265 0.20 17.68 -14.78
CA SER A 265 1.58 18.12 -15.07
C SER A 265 2.22 18.81 -13.87
N ASP A 266 1.52 19.77 -13.27
CA ASP A 266 2.05 20.63 -12.22
C ASP A 266 2.17 19.84 -10.91
N SER A 267 1.22 18.93 -10.71
CA SER A 267 1.23 17.89 -9.70
C SER A 267 2.45 16.96 -9.81
N LEU A 268 2.73 16.40 -10.99
CA LEU A 268 3.85 15.49 -11.21
C LEU A 268 5.19 16.21 -10.99
N PHE A 269 5.35 17.44 -11.47
CA PHE A 269 6.54 18.25 -11.23
C PHE A 269 6.70 18.59 -9.75
N SER A 270 5.63 18.96 -9.05
CA SER A 270 5.63 19.21 -7.61
C SER A 270 6.03 17.96 -6.82
N PHE A 271 5.50 16.80 -7.20
CA PHE A 271 5.85 15.52 -6.59
C PHE A 271 7.28 15.09 -6.87
N ILE A 272 7.78 15.22 -8.10
CA ILE A 272 9.18 14.94 -8.43
C ILE A 272 10.10 15.85 -7.62
N LYS A 273 9.72 17.12 -7.45
CA LYS A 273 10.44 18.08 -6.60
C LYS A 273 10.35 17.71 -5.11
N GLU A 274 9.19 17.25 -4.62
CA GLU A 274 9.01 16.79 -3.23
C GLU A 274 9.75 15.48 -2.95
N ILE A 275 9.74 14.53 -3.89
CA ILE A 275 10.55 13.31 -3.85
C ILE A 275 12.03 13.67 -3.88
N GLY A 276 12.45 14.60 -4.74
CA GLY A 276 13.80 15.16 -4.76
C GLY A 276 14.17 15.81 -3.42
N ASN A 277 13.24 16.54 -2.80
CA ASN A 277 13.44 17.14 -1.48
C ASN A 277 13.48 16.08 -0.36
N LEU A 278 12.72 14.99 -0.45
CA LEU A 278 12.83 13.84 0.45
C LEU A 278 14.22 13.19 0.37
N PHE A 279 14.83 13.14 -0.81
CA PHE A 279 16.21 12.71 -0.97
C PHE A 279 17.21 13.75 -0.40
N ASN A 280 16.94 15.05 -0.52
CA ASN A 280 17.83 16.13 -0.05
C ASN A 280 17.71 16.49 1.45
N ILE A 281 16.57 16.27 2.10
CA ILE A 281 16.41 16.52 3.55
C ILE A 281 17.23 15.51 4.37
N GLN A 282 17.44 14.31 3.82
CA GLN A 282 18.24 13.28 4.49
C GLN A 282 19.74 13.61 4.46
N THR A 283 20.27 14.13 3.35
CA THR A 283 21.70 14.49 3.22
C THR A 283 22.11 15.64 4.15
N LYS A 284 21.21 16.57 4.44
CA LYS A 284 21.45 17.68 5.38
C LYS A 284 21.45 17.27 6.86
N LYS A 285 20.88 16.11 7.20
CA LYS A 285 20.87 15.61 8.59
C LYS A 285 22.17 14.88 8.94
N ASP A 286 22.83 14.32 7.93
CA ASP A 286 24.13 13.64 8.08
C ASP A 286 25.32 14.61 8.11
N SER A 287 25.11 15.92 7.87
CA SER A 287 26.15 16.96 7.88
C SER A 287 26.18 17.82 9.17
N ILE A 288 25.53 17.38 10.26
CA ILE A 288 25.52 18.11 11.56
C ILE A 288 26.28 17.34 12.66
N HIS A 289 26.86 16.18 12.34
CA HIS A 289 27.76 15.45 13.24
C HIS A 289 29.08 15.03 12.56
N SER A 290 29.76 16.01 11.96
CA SER A 290 31.19 15.94 11.64
C SER A 290 31.91 17.10 12.30
#